data_AF-A0A562T948-F1
#
_entry.id   AF-A0A562T948-F1
#
_cell.length_a   1.000
_cell.length_b   1.000
_cell.length_c   1.000
_cell.angle_alpha   90.00
_cell.angle_beta   90.00
_cell.angle_gamma   90.00
#
_symmetry.space_group_name_H-M   'P 1'
#
loop_
_entity.id
_entity.type
_entity.pdbx_description
1 polymer ?
#
loop_
_entity_poly.entity_id
_entity_poly.type
_entity_poly.pdbx_seq_one_letter_code
_entity_poly.pdbx_strand_id
1 'polypeptide(L)'
;MTLIRRDTLKTPSWLLALAACLLLAACSTRPDAGVLAISADPAPGARPHDIMVVTTRQRDDRPDTYFNGERREQGVDFAEVTISVPPTHVPGQIEWPSKFPGDPNTDFVTRKAGYIDGEAAFKQRLNRRLAQLPKDKRTVFLFIHGYNTRFAEGLYRFAQFVDDSKFPGVPVFFTWASRGNLQDYVYDLNSAAIARDALEKTIRNLAQSNADEIVILAHSMGNWLLLETAARVSAADRRVINQRIQQVVLAAPDIDIDLFKAQLRRLGKPPKPYIVIVSKDDRALRLSRAIAGGKERVGAYSDDQELAELGAIVVDLTEVESEDSAHHSKFAQLAEFAPEIRSLLSQGQLGDLNPNKDDALTTASQDLGSLVASTAQTAVTLPVTIITAPFTLGAGAR
;
A
#
# COMPACT_ATOMS: atom_id res chain seq x y z
N MET A 1 -3.18 23.47 67.77
CA MET A 1 -3.13 23.43 66.29
C MET A 1 -1.67 23.42 65.88
N THR A 2 -1.12 22.24 65.61
CA THR A 2 0.29 22.07 65.22
C THR A 2 0.33 21.82 63.71
N LEU A 3 0.94 22.75 62.96
CA LEU A 3 1.04 22.70 61.51
C LEU A 3 1.91 21.52 61.04
N ILE A 4 1.32 20.62 60.27
CA ILE A 4 2.05 19.55 59.56
C ILE A 4 2.75 20.20 58.35
N ARG A 5 4.08 20.26 58.38
CA ARG A 5 4.89 20.57 57.19
C ARG A 5 4.74 19.42 56.18
N ARG A 6 4.22 19.73 55.00
CA ARG A 6 4.30 18.84 53.84
C ARG A 6 5.70 18.97 53.24
N ASP A 7 6.56 17.99 53.52
CA ASP A 7 7.81 17.83 52.78
C ASP A 7 7.47 17.38 51.37
N THR A 8 7.71 18.26 50.40
CA THR A 8 7.62 17.94 48.97
C THR A 8 8.85 17.09 48.63
N LEU A 9 8.64 15.79 48.46
CA LEU A 9 9.65 14.87 47.92
C LEU A 9 10.05 15.38 46.52
N LYS A 10 11.21 16.05 46.45
CA LYS A 10 11.83 16.42 45.18
C LYS A 10 12.27 15.13 44.50
N THR A 11 11.63 14.76 43.40
CA THR A 11 12.10 13.67 42.54
C THR A 11 13.52 14.01 42.10
N PRO A 12 14.51 13.17 42.43
CA PRO A 12 15.89 13.49 42.12
C PRO A 12 16.09 13.45 40.60
N SER A 13 16.76 14.46 40.06
CA SER A 13 16.94 14.71 38.63
C SER A 13 17.58 13.56 37.86
N TRP A 14 18.32 12.68 38.54
CA TRP A 14 18.89 11.48 37.93
C TRP A 14 17.84 10.40 37.62
N LEU A 15 16.72 10.31 38.35
CA LEU A 15 15.62 9.38 38.02
C LEU A 15 14.87 9.83 36.76
N LEU A 16 14.72 11.14 36.55
CA LEU A 16 14.16 11.70 35.31
C LEU A 16 15.10 11.48 34.12
N ALA A 17 16.41 11.62 34.32
CA ALA A 17 17.40 11.32 33.29
C ALA A 17 17.45 9.81 32.96
N LEU A 18 17.35 8.94 33.96
CA LEU A 18 17.30 7.48 33.76
C LEU A 18 16.02 7.06 33.03
N ALA A 19 14.86 7.64 33.39
CA ALA A 19 13.61 7.44 32.68
C ALA A 19 13.67 7.95 31.23
N ALA A 20 14.30 9.11 30.99
CA ALA A 20 14.52 9.62 29.64
C ALA A 20 15.47 8.71 28.82
N CYS A 21 16.54 8.18 29.42
CA CYS A 21 17.44 7.22 28.76
C CYS A 21 16.76 5.87 28.49
N LEU A 22 15.89 5.38 29.39
CA LEU A 22 15.10 4.16 29.19
C LEU A 22 14.01 4.35 28.13
N LEU A 23 13.41 5.54 28.03
CA LEU A 23 12.47 5.90 26.96
C LEU A 23 13.16 6.06 25.60
N LEU A 24 14.44 6.46 25.57
CA LEU A 24 15.26 6.50 24.34
C LEU A 24 15.79 5.13 23.91
N ALA A 25 15.81 4.14 24.81
CA ALA A 25 16.20 2.76 24.51
C ALA A 25 15.02 1.89 24.03
N ALA A 26 13.78 2.36 24.17
CA ALA A 26 12.61 1.77 23.53
C ALA A 26 12.54 2.14 22.04
N CYS A 27 13.66 2.00 21.32
CA CYS A 27 13.61 1.94 19.87
C CYS A 27 13.02 0.58 19.51
N SER A 28 11.79 0.55 19.00
CA SER A 28 11.31 -0.63 18.30
C SER A 28 12.33 -0.95 17.20
N THR A 29 13.06 -2.04 17.37
CA THR A 29 14.03 -2.47 16.38
C THR A 29 13.27 -2.89 15.15
N ARG A 30 13.26 -2.02 14.13
CA ARG A 30 12.71 -2.36 12.82
C ARG A 30 13.46 -3.58 12.28
N PRO A 31 12.78 -4.54 11.66
CA PRO A 31 13.42 -5.72 11.11
C PRO A 31 14.47 -5.31 10.06
N ASP A 32 15.65 -5.92 10.11
CA ASP A 32 16.75 -5.67 9.17
C ASP A 32 17.34 -6.99 8.70
N ALA A 33 18.29 -7.55 9.44
CA ALA A 33 18.94 -8.81 9.09
C ALA A 33 18.25 -10.03 9.71
N GLY A 34 18.22 -11.15 8.98
CA GLY A 34 17.72 -12.44 9.48
C GLY A 34 16.20 -12.60 9.50
N VAL A 35 15.45 -11.56 9.15
CA VAL A 35 13.98 -11.52 9.23
C VAL A 35 13.30 -12.59 8.38
N LEU A 36 13.93 -13.02 7.28
CA LEU A 36 13.38 -14.05 6.40
C LEU A 36 13.86 -15.46 6.75
N ALA A 37 14.38 -15.67 7.96
CA ALA A 37 14.78 -16.99 8.43
C ALA A 37 13.58 -17.95 8.36
N ILE A 38 13.81 -19.12 7.77
CA ILE A 38 12.73 -20.05 7.47
C ILE A 38 12.20 -20.70 8.76
N SER A 39 10.92 -20.47 9.04
CA SER A 39 10.18 -21.18 10.07
C SER A 39 9.53 -22.43 9.47
N ALA A 40 10.01 -23.61 9.85
CA ALA A 40 9.52 -24.90 9.38
C ALA A 40 8.46 -25.53 10.31
N ASP A 41 8.22 -24.93 11.49
CA ASP A 41 7.35 -25.50 12.50
C ASP A 41 5.89 -25.55 12.02
N PRO A 42 5.16 -26.65 12.30
CA PRO A 42 3.75 -26.74 11.93
C PRO A 42 2.92 -25.74 12.74
N ALA A 43 1.98 -25.06 12.08
CA ALA A 43 0.99 -24.20 12.72
C ALA A 43 -0.37 -24.43 12.05
N PRO A 44 -1.24 -25.27 12.66
CA PRO A 44 -2.59 -25.46 12.17
C PRO A 44 -3.34 -24.12 12.08
N GLY A 45 -3.99 -23.86 10.95
CA GLY A 45 -4.75 -22.62 10.72
C GLY A 45 -3.91 -21.43 10.26
N ALA A 46 -2.58 -21.53 10.22
CA ALA A 46 -1.74 -20.52 9.59
C ALA A 46 -1.94 -20.51 8.06
N ARG A 47 -1.92 -19.31 7.47
CA ARG A 47 -2.28 -19.10 6.05
C ARG A 47 -1.05 -18.63 5.27
N PRO A 48 -0.45 -19.49 4.41
CA PRO A 48 0.70 -19.10 3.59
C PRO A 48 0.27 -18.33 2.34
N HIS A 49 0.98 -17.24 2.07
CA HIS A 49 0.84 -16.39 0.88
C HIS A 49 2.15 -16.33 0.13
N ASP A 50 2.11 -16.75 -1.13
CA ASP A 50 3.26 -16.69 -2.01
C ASP A 50 3.29 -15.37 -2.77
N ILE A 51 4.39 -14.62 -2.61
CA ILE A 51 4.59 -13.31 -3.18
C ILE A 51 5.75 -13.36 -4.16
N MET A 52 5.49 -12.96 -5.41
CA MET A 52 6.53 -12.78 -6.40
C MET A 52 7.13 -11.38 -6.28
N VAL A 53 8.45 -11.27 -6.31
CA VAL A 53 9.15 -9.99 -6.09
C VAL A 53 9.89 -9.57 -7.35
N VAL A 54 9.77 -8.29 -7.69
CA VAL A 54 10.64 -7.60 -8.65
C VAL A 54 11.29 -6.43 -7.93
N THR A 55 12.61 -6.31 -8.00
CA THR A 55 13.31 -5.27 -7.22
C THR A 55 14.48 -4.60 -7.92
N THR A 56 14.67 -3.31 -7.62
CA THR A 56 15.90 -2.57 -7.94
C THR A 56 16.88 -2.49 -6.76
N ARG A 57 16.59 -3.18 -5.65
CA ARG A 57 17.47 -3.30 -4.50
C ARG A 57 18.67 -4.20 -4.83
N GLN A 58 19.80 -3.91 -4.22
CA GLN A 58 20.94 -4.80 -4.22
C GLN A 58 20.66 -6.02 -3.33
N ARG A 59 21.20 -7.18 -3.69
CA ARG A 59 21.19 -8.35 -2.81
C ARG A 59 21.97 -8.04 -1.52
N ASP A 60 21.54 -8.65 -0.44
CA ASP A 60 22.22 -8.57 0.85
C ASP A 60 22.89 -9.91 1.16
N ASP A 61 24.19 -9.87 1.47
CA ASP A 61 24.98 -11.06 1.80
C ASP A 61 24.74 -11.54 3.25
N ARG A 62 24.07 -10.74 4.08
CA ARG A 62 23.69 -11.14 5.43
C ARG A 62 22.67 -12.28 5.37
N PRO A 63 22.78 -13.28 6.27
CA PRO A 63 21.86 -14.42 6.30
C PRO A 63 20.40 -13.99 6.33
N ASP A 64 19.57 -14.70 5.56
CA ASP A 64 18.11 -14.57 5.54
C ASP A 64 17.59 -13.13 5.43
N THR A 65 18.31 -12.28 4.69
CA THR A 65 18.00 -10.85 4.50
C THR A 65 17.58 -10.51 3.06
N TYR A 66 18.15 -11.23 2.09
CA TYR A 66 17.85 -11.18 0.64
C TYR A 66 18.18 -9.87 -0.08
N PHE A 67 17.60 -8.75 0.32
CA PHE A 67 17.76 -7.45 -0.33
C PHE A 67 17.88 -6.31 0.68
N ASN A 68 18.78 -5.37 0.40
CA ASN A 68 19.07 -4.24 1.29
C ASN A 68 18.44 -2.93 0.78
N GLY A 69 18.85 -1.82 1.40
CA GLY A 69 18.42 -0.47 1.03
C GLY A 69 19.18 0.13 -0.16
N GLU A 70 20.23 -0.51 -0.63
CA GLU A 70 21.10 0.01 -1.69
C GLU A 70 20.58 -0.32 -3.08
N ARG A 71 20.97 0.51 -4.05
CA ARG A 71 20.59 0.34 -5.46
C ARG A 71 21.42 -0.77 -6.08
N ARG A 72 20.75 -1.64 -6.83
CA ARG A 72 21.44 -2.53 -7.77
C ARG A 72 22.12 -1.70 -8.85
N GLU A 73 23.34 -2.08 -9.24
CA GLU A 73 24.11 -1.36 -10.27
C GLU A 73 23.41 -1.32 -11.63
N GLN A 74 22.78 -2.42 -12.04
CA GLN A 74 22.08 -2.52 -13.32
C GLN A 74 20.81 -3.36 -13.18
N GLY A 75 19.76 -3.03 -13.94
CA GLY A 75 18.56 -3.86 -14.10
C GLY A 75 17.77 -4.14 -12.81
N VAL A 76 17.02 -5.23 -12.82
CA VAL A 76 16.22 -5.72 -11.69
C VAL A 76 16.64 -7.11 -11.25
N ASP A 77 16.27 -7.47 -10.03
CA ASP A 77 16.35 -8.82 -9.50
C ASP A 77 14.95 -9.38 -9.23
N PHE A 78 14.86 -10.70 -9.10
CA PHE A 78 13.60 -11.40 -8.91
C PHE A 78 13.70 -12.38 -7.77
N ALA A 79 12.63 -12.52 -7.00
CA ALA A 79 12.54 -13.50 -5.93
C ALA A 79 11.10 -14.00 -5.76
N GLU A 80 10.96 -15.04 -4.95
CA GLU A 80 9.69 -15.58 -4.50
C GLU A 80 9.79 -15.82 -3.00
N VAL A 81 8.82 -15.30 -2.26
CA VAL A 81 8.79 -15.45 -0.81
C VAL A 81 7.39 -15.89 -0.38
N THR A 82 7.32 -16.93 0.44
CA THR A 82 6.09 -17.40 1.08
C THR A 82 6.07 -16.86 2.50
N ILE A 83 5.16 -15.93 2.80
CA ILE A 83 4.91 -15.41 4.15
C ILE A 83 3.65 -16.07 4.69
N SER A 84 3.72 -16.62 5.90
CA SER A 84 2.58 -17.22 6.59
C SER A 84 2.04 -16.26 7.63
N VAL A 85 0.73 -16.05 7.59
CA VAL A 85 -0.03 -15.26 8.55
C VAL A 85 -0.51 -16.21 9.67
N PRO A 86 -0.37 -15.85 10.96
CA PRO A 86 -0.74 -16.72 12.06
C PRO A 86 -2.27 -16.86 12.20
N PRO A 87 -2.75 -17.94 12.85
CA PRO A 87 -4.17 -18.10 13.14
C PRO A 87 -4.72 -17.02 14.09
N THR A 88 -3.85 -16.37 14.87
CA THR A 88 -4.20 -15.29 15.81
C THR A 88 -4.26 -13.89 15.17
N HIS A 89 -4.10 -13.79 13.85
CA HIS A 89 -3.95 -12.51 13.15
C HIS A 89 -5.12 -11.56 13.37
N VAL A 90 -4.79 -10.29 13.66
CA VAL A 90 -5.73 -9.16 13.70
C VAL A 90 -5.57 -8.31 12.44
N PRO A 91 -6.66 -8.05 11.68
CA PRO A 91 -6.59 -7.27 10.45
C PRO A 91 -5.90 -5.91 10.63
N GLY A 92 -5.10 -5.51 9.64
CA GLY A 92 -4.32 -4.27 9.66
C GLY A 92 -2.98 -4.37 10.40
N GLN A 93 -2.82 -5.33 11.32
CA GLN A 93 -1.62 -5.47 12.14
C GLN A 93 -0.56 -6.36 11.48
N ILE A 94 0.67 -6.28 11.96
CA ILE A 94 1.68 -7.29 11.63
C ILE A 94 2.22 -7.78 12.97
N GLU A 95 1.94 -9.04 13.28
CA GLU A 95 2.48 -9.72 14.45
C GLU A 95 3.95 -10.02 14.20
N TRP A 96 4.80 -9.04 14.50
CA TRP A 96 6.24 -9.13 14.31
C TRP A 96 6.87 -10.12 15.29
N PRO A 97 7.68 -11.08 14.82
CA PRO A 97 8.39 -11.98 15.71
C PRO A 97 9.46 -11.21 16.50
N SER A 98 9.59 -11.52 17.78
CA SER A 98 10.63 -10.94 18.66
C SER A 98 12.02 -11.55 18.44
N LYS A 99 12.09 -12.70 17.76
CA LYS A 99 13.31 -13.45 17.41
C LYS A 99 13.09 -14.17 16.08
N PHE A 100 14.17 -14.44 15.35
CA PHE A 100 14.10 -15.16 14.08
C PHE A 100 14.73 -16.56 14.19
N PRO A 101 14.13 -17.61 13.56
CA PRO A 101 12.80 -17.60 12.94
C PRO A 101 11.69 -17.40 13.99
N GLY A 102 10.57 -16.80 13.57
CA GLY A 102 9.40 -16.56 14.42
C GLY A 102 8.55 -17.81 14.66
N ASP A 103 7.58 -17.71 15.59
CA ASP A 103 6.59 -18.76 15.86
C ASP A 103 5.39 -18.60 14.93
N PRO A 104 5.12 -19.56 14.03
CA PRO A 104 4.03 -19.43 13.06
C PRO A 104 2.62 -19.48 13.67
N ASN A 105 2.48 -19.80 14.95
CA ASN A 105 1.19 -19.76 15.64
C ASN A 105 0.82 -18.36 16.11
N THR A 106 1.80 -17.46 16.26
CA THR A 106 1.59 -16.11 16.80
C THR A 106 2.11 -15.01 15.89
N ASP A 107 3.10 -15.30 15.06
CA ASP A 107 3.86 -14.31 14.31
C ASP A 107 3.67 -14.49 12.79
N PHE A 108 3.87 -13.41 12.05
CA PHE A 108 4.17 -13.50 10.62
C PHE A 108 5.53 -14.15 10.44
N VAL A 109 5.60 -15.24 9.67
CA VAL A 109 6.86 -15.96 9.44
C VAL A 109 7.13 -16.23 7.97
N THR A 110 8.41 -16.30 7.62
CA THR A 110 8.82 -16.77 6.30
C THR A 110 8.83 -18.30 6.26
N ARG A 111 8.10 -18.89 5.31
CA ARG A 111 8.05 -20.34 5.07
C ARG A 111 8.99 -20.79 3.97
N LYS A 112 9.18 -19.94 2.96
CA LYS A 112 10.09 -20.15 1.83
C LYS A 112 10.57 -18.78 1.36
N ALA A 113 11.82 -18.71 0.93
CA ALA A 113 12.35 -17.56 0.23
C ALA A 113 13.39 -18.07 -0.78
N GLY A 114 13.50 -17.41 -1.94
CA GLY A 114 14.47 -17.80 -2.95
C GLY A 114 14.52 -16.83 -4.12
N TYR A 115 15.69 -16.70 -4.73
CA TYR A 115 15.85 -15.94 -5.97
C TYR A 115 15.19 -16.65 -7.15
N ILE A 116 14.75 -15.86 -8.13
CA ILE A 116 14.30 -16.34 -9.44
C ILE A 116 15.32 -15.90 -10.49
N ASP A 117 15.78 -16.83 -11.31
CA ASP A 117 16.83 -16.56 -12.32
C ASP A 117 16.28 -15.80 -13.53
N GLY A 118 16.16 -14.48 -13.35
CA GLY A 118 15.85 -13.53 -14.41
C GLY A 118 14.38 -13.50 -14.83
N GLU A 119 14.13 -12.63 -15.81
CA GLU A 119 12.79 -12.22 -16.20
C GLU A 119 11.98 -13.34 -16.87
N ALA A 120 12.62 -14.20 -17.67
CA ALA A 120 11.96 -15.32 -18.32
C ALA A 120 11.44 -16.34 -17.30
N ALA A 121 12.24 -16.67 -16.29
CA ALA A 121 11.83 -17.57 -15.21
C ALA A 121 10.73 -16.93 -14.34
N PHE A 122 10.82 -15.62 -14.07
CA PHE A 122 9.76 -14.88 -13.39
C PHE A 122 8.43 -14.96 -14.15
N LYS A 123 8.43 -14.64 -15.46
CA LYS A 123 7.22 -14.68 -16.29
C LYS A 123 6.64 -16.09 -16.39
N GLN A 124 7.49 -17.12 -16.47
CA GLN A 124 7.05 -18.51 -16.49
C GLN A 124 6.36 -18.91 -15.16
N ARG A 125 6.94 -18.55 -14.01
CA ARG A 125 6.36 -18.82 -12.69
C ARG A 125 5.04 -18.07 -12.50
N LEU A 126 4.98 -16.80 -12.91
CA LEU A 126 3.76 -15.99 -12.90
C LEU A 126 2.65 -16.67 -13.70
N ASN A 127 2.93 -17.06 -14.95
CA ASN A 127 1.96 -17.73 -15.80
C ASN A 127 1.50 -19.08 -15.25
N ARG A 128 2.37 -19.81 -14.56
CA ARG A 128 2.02 -21.07 -13.87
C ARG A 128 1.03 -20.83 -12.74
N ARG A 129 1.25 -19.79 -11.93
CA ARG A 129 0.34 -19.37 -10.85
C ARG A 129 -1.01 -18.91 -11.40
N LEU A 130 -1.00 -18.06 -12.44
CA LEU A 130 -2.22 -17.62 -13.11
C LEU A 130 -3.01 -18.79 -13.71
N ALA A 131 -2.35 -19.85 -14.17
CA ALA A 131 -3.02 -21.04 -14.69
C ALA A 131 -3.77 -21.85 -13.61
N GLN A 132 -3.47 -21.63 -12.33
CA GLN A 132 -4.19 -22.24 -11.20
C GLN A 132 -5.49 -21.50 -10.86
N LEU A 133 -5.65 -20.27 -11.36
CA LEU A 133 -6.87 -19.50 -11.19
C LEU A 133 -7.89 -19.82 -12.30
N PRO A 134 -9.20 -19.68 -12.04
CA PRO A 134 -10.22 -19.82 -13.06
C PRO A 134 -9.93 -18.92 -14.27
N LYS A 135 -10.26 -19.44 -15.46
CA LYS A 135 -10.22 -18.64 -16.69
C LYS A 135 -11.09 -17.38 -16.51
N ASP A 136 -10.63 -16.25 -17.05
CA ASP A 136 -11.29 -14.94 -16.96
C ASP A 136 -11.28 -14.32 -15.54
N LYS A 137 -10.55 -14.93 -14.59
CA LYS A 137 -10.31 -14.41 -13.23
C LYS A 137 -8.83 -14.39 -12.88
N ARG A 138 -7.95 -14.37 -13.87
CA ARG A 138 -6.49 -14.41 -13.67
C ARG A 138 -5.98 -13.02 -13.34
N THR A 139 -6.19 -12.58 -12.12
CA THR A 139 -5.82 -11.23 -11.69
C THR A 139 -4.44 -11.22 -11.05
N VAL A 140 -3.62 -10.24 -11.43
CA VAL A 140 -2.37 -9.90 -10.73
C VAL A 140 -2.61 -8.75 -9.78
N PHE A 141 -2.10 -8.86 -8.55
CA PHE A 141 -2.06 -7.76 -7.60
C PHE A 141 -0.65 -7.19 -7.51
N LEU A 142 -0.42 -6.02 -8.09
CA LEU A 142 0.85 -5.31 -7.99
C LEU A 142 0.84 -4.34 -6.81
N PHE A 143 1.76 -4.52 -5.86
CA PHE A 143 2.00 -3.57 -4.78
C PHE A 143 3.32 -2.82 -4.94
N ILE A 144 3.29 -1.51 -4.69
CA ILE A 144 4.43 -0.59 -4.76
C ILE A 144 4.52 0.16 -3.44
N HIS A 145 5.59 -0.09 -2.67
CA HIS A 145 5.77 0.56 -1.37
C HIS A 145 6.21 2.03 -1.47
N GLY A 146 6.16 2.71 -0.32
CA GLY A 146 6.54 4.10 -0.14
C GLY A 146 7.96 4.36 0.34
N TYR A 147 8.17 5.61 0.79
CA TYR A 147 9.39 6.09 1.43
C TYR A 147 9.70 5.37 2.75
N ASN A 148 10.97 5.36 3.17
CA ASN A 148 11.38 4.87 4.49
C ASN A 148 10.87 3.44 4.73
N THR A 149 11.03 2.55 3.75
CA THR A 149 10.54 1.16 3.81
C THR A 149 11.68 0.19 3.54
N ARG A 150 12.00 -0.70 4.50
CA ARG A 150 12.93 -1.81 4.27
C ARG A 150 12.25 -2.92 3.49
N PHE A 151 13.03 -3.80 2.86
CA PHE A 151 12.51 -4.89 2.03
C PHE A 151 11.48 -5.76 2.78
N ALA A 152 11.85 -6.25 3.97
CA ALA A 152 10.98 -7.12 4.76
C ALA A 152 9.72 -6.42 5.27
N GLU A 153 9.81 -5.13 5.63
CA GLU A 153 8.64 -4.35 6.06
C GLU A 153 7.61 -4.22 4.96
N GLY A 154 8.04 -3.84 3.75
CA GLY A 154 7.14 -3.75 2.61
C GLY A 154 6.56 -5.12 2.22
N LEU A 155 7.37 -6.18 2.31
CA LEU A 155 6.94 -7.54 2.00
C LEU A 155 5.89 -8.06 2.98
N TYR A 156 6.12 -7.92 4.29
CA TYR A 156 5.19 -8.37 5.33
C TYR A 156 3.91 -7.53 5.32
N ARG A 157 4.02 -6.21 5.10
CA ARG A 157 2.86 -5.35 4.91
C ARG A 157 2.02 -5.78 3.72
N PHE A 158 2.65 -6.20 2.62
CA PHE A 158 1.91 -6.71 1.48
C PHE A 158 1.26 -8.06 1.76
N ALA A 159 1.94 -8.97 2.47
CA ALA A 159 1.36 -10.24 2.90
C ALA A 159 0.12 -10.03 3.77
N GLN A 160 0.19 -9.10 4.74
CA GLN A 160 -0.95 -8.70 5.56
C GLN A 160 -2.10 -8.20 4.69
N PHE A 161 -1.83 -7.28 3.77
CA PHE A 161 -2.88 -6.74 2.90
C PHE A 161 -3.52 -7.83 2.02
N VAL A 162 -2.74 -8.79 1.51
CA VAL A 162 -3.24 -9.91 0.71
C VAL A 162 -4.15 -10.83 1.54
N ASP A 163 -3.77 -11.14 2.77
CA ASP A 163 -4.57 -11.97 3.69
C ASP A 163 -5.90 -11.28 4.02
N ASP A 164 -5.82 -10.04 4.51
CA ASP A 164 -6.98 -9.29 4.99
C ASP A 164 -7.97 -8.98 3.87
N SER A 165 -7.48 -8.62 2.68
CA SER A 165 -8.32 -8.36 1.51
C SER A 165 -8.86 -9.61 0.82
N LYS A 166 -8.40 -10.79 1.27
CA LYS A 166 -8.70 -12.09 0.67
C LYS A 166 -8.54 -12.04 -0.85
N PHE A 167 -7.48 -11.40 -1.31
CA PHE A 167 -7.34 -11.05 -2.73
C PHE A 167 -7.26 -12.31 -3.59
N PRO A 168 -8.19 -12.53 -4.55
CA PRO A 168 -8.27 -13.79 -5.29
C PRO A 168 -7.36 -13.78 -6.54
N GLY A 169 -6.06 -13.52 -6.37
CA GLY A 169 -5.13 -13.38 -7.49
C GLY A 169 -3.67 -13.63 -7.12
N VAL A 170 -2.75 -13.36 -8.04
CA VAL A 170 -1.31 -13.58 -7.83
C VAL A 170 -0.65 -12.30 -7.30
N PRO A 171 -0.10 -12.30 -6.07
CA PRO A 171 0.60 -11.14 -5.52
C PRO A 171 1.97 -10.93 -6.16
N VAL A 172 2.22 -9.70 -6.60
CA VAL A 172 3.50 -9.23 -7.14
C VAL A 172 3.92 -7.98 -6.37
N PHE A 173 5.06 -8.06 -5.68
CA PHE A 173 5.65 -6.95 -4.96
C PHE A 173 6.74 -6.28 -5.80
N PHE A 174 6.51 -5.04 -6.22
CA PHE A 174 7.56 -4.20 -6.80
C PHE A 174 8.20 -3.35 -5.70
N THR A 175 9.48 -3.58 -5.45
CA THR A 175 10.21 -2.90 -4.39
C THR A 175 11.46 -2.21 -4.88
N TRP A 176 11.58 -0.93 -4.59
CA TRP A 176 12.69 -0.08 -4.99
C TRP A 176 13.63 0.20 -3.82
N ALA A 177 14.85 0.64 -4.10
CA ALA A 177 15.93 0.84 -3.13
C ALA A 177 15.68 2.01 -2.15
N SER A 178 14.69 1.85 -1.27
CA SER A 178 14.51 2.68 -0.09
C SER A 178 15.42 2.17 1.03
N ARG A 179 16.17 3.08 1.67
CA ARG A 179 17.04 2.74 2.81
C ARG A 179 16.29 2.41 4.09
N GLY A 180 15.00 2.74 4.16
CA GLY A 180 14.26 2.54 5.39
C GLY A 180 14.73 3.45 6.52
N ASN A 181 15.21 4.66 6.22
CA ASN A 181 15.56 5.67 7.22
C ASN A 181 14.90 7.02 6.92
N LEU A 182 14.44 7.71 7.97
CA LEU A 182 13.78 9.01 7.88
C LEU A 182 14.69 10.17 7.39
N GLN A 183 16.01 10.01 7.44
CA GLN A 183 16.97 11.03 6.99
C GLN A 183 17.38 10.85 5.52
N ASP A 184 17.06 9.70 4.92
CA ASP A 184 17.46 9.33 3.57
C ASP A 184 16.43 9.78 2.51
N TYR A 185 15.60 10.79 2.80
CA TYR A 185 14.53 11.25 1.90
C TYR A 185 15.01 11.54 0.46
N VAL A 186 16.11 12.28 0.32
CA VAL A 186 16.68 12.61 -1.01
C VAL A 186 17.23 11.36 -1.69
N TYR A 187 17.84 10.45 -0.93
CA TYR A 187 18.31 9.18 -1.48
C TYR A 187 17.13 8.37 -2.01
N ASP A 188 16.08 8.21 -1.21
CA ASP A 188 14.88 7.44 -1.55
C ASP A 188 14.16 8.04 -2.75
N LEU A 189 13.99 9.37 -2.82
CA LEU A 189 13.40 10.05 -3.97
C LEU A 189 14.20 9.77 -5.26
N ASN A 190 15.52 9.84 -5.19
CA ASN A 190 16.40 9.52 -6.32
C ASN A 190 16.36 8.02 -6.67
N SER A 191 16.25 7.13 -5.69
CA SER A 191 16.12 5.69 -5.89
C SER A 191 14.79 5.34 -6.58
N ALA A 192 13.70 5.98 -6.16
CA ALA A 192 12.41 5.88 -6.83
C ALA A 192 12.51 6.41 -8.26
N ALA A 193 13.16 7.56 -8.49
CA ALA A 193 13.37 8.11 -9.83
C ALA A 193 14.13 7.15 -10.77
N ILE A 194 15.13 6.45 -10.24
CA ILE A 194 15.90 5.42 -10.97
C ILE A 194 15.02 4.19 -11.26
N ALA A 195 14.10 3.83 -10.36
CA ALA A 195 13.24 2.67 -10.50
C ALA A 195 12.12 2.79 -11.55
N ARG A 196 11.94 3.97 -12.20
CA ARG A 196 10.89 4.19 -13.21
C ARG A 196 10.96 3.21 -14.37
N ASP A 197 12.15 3.00 -14.94
CA ASP A 197 12.33 2.11 -16.09
C ASP A 197 12.06 0.64 -15.71
N ALA A 198 12.46 0.25 -14.49
CA ALA A 198 12.17 -1.05 -13.93
C ALA A 198 10.67 -1.27 -13.69
N LEU A 199 9.97 -0.25 -13.18
CA LEU A 199 8.52 -0.30 -12.97
C LEU A 199 7.76 -0.38 -14.29
N GLU A 200 8.12 0.44 -15.29
CA GLU A 200 7.55 0.37 -16.64
C GLU A 200 7.68 -1.04 -17.21
N LYS A 201 8.91 -1.58 -17.18
CA LYS A 201 9.19 -2.94 -17.68
C LYS A 201 8.36 -3.98 -16.92
N THR A 202 8.24 -3.84 -15.61
CA THR A 202 7.43 -4.73 -14.76
C THR A 202 5.97 -4.70 -15.20
N ILE A 203 5.35 -3.52 -15.25
CA ILE A 203 3.93 -3.38 -15.64
C ILE A 203 3.69 -3.92 -17.05
N ARG A 204 4.58 -3.63 -18.00
CA ARG A 204 4.51 -4.18 -19.36
C ARG A 204 4.59 -5.71 -19.37
N ASN A 205 5.49 -6.30 -18.58
CA ASN A 205 5.63 -7.75 -18.49
C ASN A 205 4.41 -8.42 -17.88
N LEU A 206 3.79 -7.79 -16.87
CA LEU A 206 2.51 -8.24 -16.32
C LEU A 206 1.40 -8.15 -17.36
N ALA A 207 1.32 -7.05 -18.11
CA ALA A 207 0.30 -6.87 -19.16
C ALA A 207 0.45 -7.85 -20.34
N GLN A 208 1.68 -8.32 -20.59
CA GLN A 208 2.01 -9.32 -21.60
C GLN A 208 2.07 -10.75 -21.06
N SER A 209 1.65 -10.97 -19.81
CA SER A 209 1.52 -12.31 -19.21
C SER A 209 0.15 -12.93 -19.55
N ASN A 210 -0.17 -14.08 -18.94
CA ASN A 210 -1.49 -14.70 -19.04
C ASN A 210 -2.52 -14.07 -18.08
N ALA A 211 -2.22 -12.90 -17.52
CA ALA A 211 -3.14 -12.17 -16.66
C ALA A 211 -4.29 -11.61 -17.49
N ASP A 212 -5.50 -11.82 -17.00
CA ASP A 212 -6.69 -11.20 -17.55
C ASP A 212 -6.76 -9.74 -17.09
N GLU A 213 -6.42 -9.50 -15.81
CA GLU A 213 -6.53 -8.22 -15.12
C GLU A 213 -5.31 -7.92 -14.24
N ILE A 214 -5.04 -6.63 -14.03
CA ILE A 214 -4.02 -6.11 -13.11
C ILE A 214 -4.68 -5.09 -12.18
N VAL A 215 -4.52 -5.31 -10.87
CA VAL A 215 -4.86 -4.34 -9.82
C VAL A 215 -3.55 -3.80 -9.26
N ILE A 216 -3.43 -2.46 -9.19
CA ILE A 216 -2.24 -1.79 -8.67
C ILE A 216 -2.59 -1.08 -7.37
N LEU A 217 -1.83 -1.32 -6.30
CA LEU A 217 -1.83 -0.53 -5.07
C LEU A 217 -0.46 0.11 -4.91
N ALA A 218 -0.42 1.44 -4.86
CA ALA A 218 0.79 2.19 -4.55
C ALA A 218 0.61 2.98 -3.26
N HIS A 219 1.65 3.02 -2.41
CA HIS A 219 1.60 3.72 -1.13
C HIS A 219 2.59 4.89 -1.09
N SER A 220 2.17 6.02 -0.51
CA SER A 220 3.04 7.17 -0.24
C SER A 220 3.83 7.62 -1.48
N MET A 221 5.15 7.74 -1.40
CA MET A 221 6.05 8.07 -2.50
C MET A 221 6.03 7.06 -3.66
N GLY A 222 5.55 5.83 -3.43
CA GLY A 222 5.30 4.85 -4.49
C GLY A 222 4.27 5.32 -5.49
N ASN A 223 3.34 6.20 -5.09
CA ASN A 223 2.37 6.83 -5.99
C ASN A 223 3.04 7.80 -6.96
N TRP A 224 3.98 8.61 -6.44
CA TRP A 224 4.78 9.49 -7.28
C TRP A 224 5.53 8.68 -8.34
N LEU A 225 6.18 7.58 -7.93
CA LEU A 225 6.88 6.66 -8.83
C LEU A 225 5.94 6.08 -9.90
N LEU A 226 4.76 5.59 -9.50
CA LEU A 226 3.77 5.02 -10.41
C LEU A 226 3.30 6.03 -11.47
N LEU A 227 2.86 7.22 -11.05
CA LEU A 227 2.30 8.21 -11.98
C LEU A 227 3.38 8.86 -12.85
N GLU A 228 4.57 9.09 -12.31
CA GLU A 228 5.71 9.58 -13.08
C GLU A 228 6.13 8.56 -14.15
N THR A 229 6.12 7.28 -13.81
CA THR A 229 6.35 6.19 -14.77
C THR A 229 5.27 6.21 -15.85
N ALA A 230 3.99 6.17 -15.46
CA ALA A 230 2.86 6.15 -16.38
C ALA A 230 2.87 7.33 -17.37
N ALA A 231 3.23 8.52 -16.89
CA ALA A 231 3.30 9.73 -17.71
C ALA A 231 4.37 9.60 -18.83
N ARG A 232 5.46 8.89 -18.57
CA ARG A 232 6.58 8.71 -19.50
C ARG A 232 6.37 7.59 -20.53
N VAL A 233 5.54 6.60 -20.21
CA VAL A 233 5.25 5.47 -21.11
C VAL A 233 4.74 5.94 -22.47
N SER A 234 5.25 5.31 -23.54
CA SER A 234 4.83 5.56 -24.92
C SER A 234 3.33 5.34 -25.12
N ALA A 235 2.71 6.03 -26.09
CA ALA A 235 1.28 5.85 -26.35
C ALA A 235 0.93 4.41 -26.75
N ALA A 236 1.84 3.71 -27.44
CA ALA A 236 1.65 2.33 -27.85
C ALA A 236 1.66 1.36 -26.66
N ASP A 237 2.66 1.47 -25.78
CA ASP A 237 2.75 0.65 -24.57
C ASP A 237 1.62 0.95 -23.59
N ARG A 238 1.26 2.23 -23.44
CA ARG A 238 0.13 2.67 -22.61
C ARG A 238 -1.16 2.00 -23.03
N ARG A 239 -1.42 1.86 -24.33
CA ARG A 239 -2.61 1.18 -24.85
C ARG A 239 -2.64 -0.30 -24.43
N VAL A 240 -1.52 -1.00 -24.53
CA VAL A 240 -1.42 -2.42 -24.14
C VAL A 240 -1.61 -2.58 -22.63
N ILE A 241 -0.98 -1.71 -21.83
CA ILE A 241 -1.08 -1.72 -20.37
C ILE A 241 -2.53 -1.42 -19.93
N ASN A 242 -3.14 -0.39 -20.48
CA ASN A 242 -4.49 0.04 -20.11
C ASN A 242 -5.58 -1.01 -20.40
N GLN A 243 -5.35 -1.92 -21.35
CA GLN A 243 -6.26 -3.04 -21.61
C GLN A 243 -6.29 -4.06 -20.47
N ARG A 244 -5.25 -4.11 -19.63
CA ARG A 244 -5.12 -5.06 -18.53
C ARG A 244 -5.38 -4.44 -17.17
N ILE A 245 -5.18 -3.13 -17.00
CA ILE A 245 -5.42 -2.46 -15.72
C ILE A 245 -6.92 -2.45 -15.41
N GLN A 246 -7.28 -3.16 -14.34
CA GLN A 246 -8.63 -3.21 -13.80
C GLN A 246 -8.86 -2.10 -12.76
N GLN A 247 -7.87 -1.83 -11.91
CA GLN A 247 -7.98 -0.81 -10.88
C GLN A 247 -6.60 -0.27 -10.50
N VAL A 248 -6.53 1.03 -10.23
CA VAL A 248 -5.37 1.66 -9.57
C VAL A 248 -5.86 2.30 -8.28
N VAL A 249 -5.19 1.96 -7.18
CA VAL A 249 -5.43 2.48 -5.84
C VAL A 249 -4.19 3.24 -5.39
N LEU A 250 -4.38 4.53 -5.12
CA LEU A 250 -3.35 5.45 -4.67
C LEU A 250 -3.53 5.69 -3.17
N ALA A 251 -2.79 4.96 -2.35
CA ALA A 251 -2.90 5.02 -0.89
C ALA A 251 -1.98 6.09 -0.29
N ALA A 252 -2.56 7.03 0.47
CA ALA A 252 -1.89 8.17 1.10
C ALA A 252 -0.85 8.84 0.17
N PRO A 253 -1.23 9.36 -1.03
CA PRO A 253 -0.24 9.70 -2.04
C PRO A 253 0.66 10.87 -1.65
N ASP A 254 1.97 10.61 -1.60
CA ASP A 254 2.99 11.63 -1.38
C ASP A 254 3.40 12.28 -2.71
N ILE A 255 2.44 12.98 -3.32
CA ILE A 255 2.62 13.70 -4.59
C ILE A 255 2.23 15.15 -4.36
N ASP A 256 3.06 16.07 -4.83
CA ASP A 256 2.69 17.49 -4.96
C ASP A 256 1.41 17.62 -5.81
N ILE A 257 0.44 18.40 -5.33
CA ILE A 257 -0.86 18.55 -6.00
C ILE A 257 -0.73 19.14 -7.42
N ASP A 258 0.19 20.08 -7.65
CA ASP A 258 0.42 20.69 -8.96
C ASP A 258 1.04 19.66 -9.93
N LEU A 259 1.96 18.83 -9.42
CA LEU A 259 2.53 17.70 -10.17
C LEU A 259 1.45 16.67 -10.51
N PHE A 260 0.60 16.29 -9.57
CA PHE A 260 -0.49 15.35 -9.80
C PHE A 260 -1.42 15.85 -10.92
N LYS A 261 -1.86 17.12 -10.86
CA LYS A 261 -2.65 17.77 -11.92
C LYS A 261 -1.93 17.76 -13.27
N ALA A 262 -0.62 18.02 -13.29
CA ALA A 262 0.17 17.96 -14.53
C ALA A 262 0.27 16.53 -15.10
N GLN A 263 0.45 15.53 -14.25
CA GLN A 263 0.50 14.12 -14.65
C GLN A 263 -0.85 13.66 -15.20
N LEU A 264 -1.97 13.99 -14.54
CA LEU A 264 -3.32 13.67 -15.05
C LEU A 264 -3.60 14.33 -16.41
N ARG A 265 -3.24 15.61 -16.60
CA ARG A 265 -3.36 16.28 -17.91
C ARG A 265 -2.59 15.56 -19.02
N ARG A 266 -1.41 15.00 -18.71
CA ARG A 266 -0.59 14.25 -19.67
C ARG A 266 -1.10 12.82 -19.89
N LEU A 267 -1.68 12.21 -18.88
CA LEU A 267 -2.25 10.86 -18.96
C LEU A 267 -3.61 10.87 -19.69
N GLY A 268 -4.34 11.98 -19.61
CA GLY A 268 -5.74 12.06 -20.03
C GLY A 268 -6.66 11.40 -19.02
N LYS A 269 -7.95 11.32 -19.34
CA LYS A 269 -8.93 10.60 -18.51
C LYS A 269 -8.60 9.10 -18.53
N PRO A 270 -8.33 8.46 -17.38
CA PRO A 270 -8.05 7.04 -17.36
C PRO A 270 -9.31 6.25 -17.76
N PRO A 271 -9.17 5.06 -18.38
CA PRO A 271 -10.33 4.23 -18.74
C PRO A 271 -11.21 3.86 -17.53
N LYS A 272 -10.59 3.77 -16.35
CA LYS A 272 -11.23 3.55 -15.06
C LYS A 272 -10.70 4.58 -14.06
N PRO A 273 -11.56 5.17 -13.21
CA PRO A 273 -11.13 6.13 -12.19
C PRO A 273 -10.04 5.56 -11.26
N TYR A 274 -9.10 6.42 -10.87
CA TYR A 274 -8.19 6.11 -9.78
C TYR A 274 -8.93 6.18 -8.45
N ILE A 275 -8.69 5.23 -7.56
CA ILE A 275 -9.15 5.32 -6.17
C ILE A 275 -8.04 6.00 -5.39
N VAL A 276 -8.32 7.14 -4.78
CA VAL A 276 -7.36 7.93 -4.00
C VAL A 276 -7.76 7.85 -2.54
N ILE A 277 -6.91 7.24 -1.73
CA ILE A 277 -7.15 7.10 -0.29
C ILE A 277 -6.40 8.22 0.43
N VAL A 278 -7.13 9.08 1.13
CA VAL A 278 -6.60 10.26 1.82
C VAL A 278 -6.78 10.16 3.33
N SER A 279 -5.96 10.87 4.07
CA SER A 279 -6.11 11.10 5.51
C SER A 279 -5.58 12.49 5.84
N LYS A 280 -6.45 13.44 6.19
CA LYS A 280 -6.09 14.85 6.41
C LYS A 280 -5.21 15.04 7.65
N ASP A 281 -5.26 14.11 8.59
CA ASP A 281 -4.47 14.08 9.82
C ASP A 281 -3.11 13.35 9.69
N ASP A 282 -2.74 12.91 8.47
CA ASP A 282 -1.49 12.20 8.18
C ASP A 282 -0.25 13.02 8.56
N ARG A 283 0.54 12.52 9.51
CA ARG A 283 1.70 13.22 10.06
C ARG A 283 2.94 13.07 9.19
N ALA A 284 3.06 11.97 8.46
CA ALA A 284 4.18 11.76 7.54
C ALA A 284 4.08 12.71 6.35
N LEU A 285 2.87 12.93 5.82
CA LEU A 285 2.65 13.87 4.72
C LEU A 285 2.85 15.33 5.16
N ARG A 286 2.61 15.68 6.43
CA ARG A 286 2.98 17.02 6.96
C ARG A 286 4.49 17.26 6.92
N LEU A 287 5.30 16.25 7.27
CA LEU A 287 6.75 16.35 7.15
C LEU A 287 7.18 16.48 5.68
N SER A 288 6.60 15.67 4.79
CA SER A 288 6.88 15.75 3.35
C SER A 288 6.51 17.13 2.77
N ARG A 289 5.35 17.68 3.15
CA ARG A 289 4.95 19.06 2.82
C ARG A 289 5.96 20.09 3.30
N ALA A 290 6.47 19.96 4.52
CA ALA A 290 7.48 20.88 5.06
C ALA A 290 8.78 20.82 4.25
N ILE A 291 9.24 19.62 3.88
CA ILE A 291 10.42 19.43 3.03
C ILE A 291 10.18 19.97 1.61
N ALA A 292 8.97 19.82 1.08
CA ALA A 292 8.57 20.26 -0.27
C ALA A 292 8.19 21.75 -0.37
N GLY A 293 8.61 22.59 0.58
CA GLY A 293 8.38 24.04 0.52
C GLY A 293 6.94 24.46 0.81
N GLY A 294 6.18 23.66 1.55
CA GLY A 294 4.84 24.02 2.05
C GLY A 294 3.67 23.69 1.12
N LYS A 295 3.94 23.09 -0.05
CA LYS A 295 2.92 22.64 -1.01
C LYS A 295 2.18 21.40 -0.52
N GLU A 296 0.87 21.39 -0.72
CA GLU A 296 0.03 20.29 -0.27
C GLU A 296 0.34 18.98 -1.02
N ARG A 297 0.15 17.87 -0.32
CA ARG A 297 0.33 16.52 -0.84
C ARG A 297 -1.03 15.89 -1.05
N VAL A 298 -1.24 15.20 -2.15
CA VAL A 298 -2.54 14.61 -2.53
C VAL A 298 -3.16 13.79 -1.39
N GLY A 299 -2.38 12.99 -0.67
CA GLY A 299 -2.88 12.15 0.44
C GLY A 299 -3.36 12.90 1.68
N ALA A 300 -3.07 14.19 1.79
CA ALA A 300 -3.56 15.08 2.86
C ALA A 300 -4.15 16.37 2.27
N TYR A 301 -4.61 16.31 1.02
CA TYR A 301 -5.20 17.47 0.35
C TYR A 301 -6.57 17.77 0.94
N SER A 302 -6.88 19.05 1.10
CA SER A 302 -8.10 19.47 1.80
C SER A 302 -9.33 19.53 0.90
N ASP A 303 -9.13 19.61 -0.43
CA ASP A 303 -10.20 19.71 -1.43
C ASP A 303 -10.41 18.37 -2.17
N ASP A 304 -11.19 17.50 -1.54
CA ASP A 304 -11.55 16.19 -2.11
C ASP A 304 -12.44 16.32 -3.36
N GLN A 305 -13.20 17.42 -3.47
CA GLN A 305 -14.07 17.68 -4.61
C GLN A 305 -13.23 17.95 -5.86
N GLU A 306 -12.15 18.73 -5.76
CA GLU A 306 -11.25 18.92 -6.89
C GLU A 306 -10.60 17.60 -7.34
N LEU A 307 -10.22 16.72 -6.41
CA LEU A 307 -9.71 15.38 -6.76
C LEU A 307 -10.77 14.54 -7.49
N ALA A 308 -12.03 14.62 -7.05
CA ALA A 308 -13.15 13.94 -7.71
C ALA A 308 -13.41 14.52 -9.12
N GLU A 309 -13.36 15.84 -9.29
CA GLU A 309 -13.50 16.54 -10.58
C GLU A 309 -12.37 16.19 -11.57
N LEU A 310 -11.17 15.87 -11.05
CA LEU A 310 -10.07 15.31 -11.83
C LEU A 310 -10.29 13.84 -12.24
N GLY A 311 -11.43 13.25 -11.88
CA GLY A 311 -11.86 11.91 -12.26
C GLY A 311 -11.39 10.81 -11.31
N ALA A 312 -11.04 11.14 -10.06
CA ALA A 312 -10.76 10.17 -9.02
C ALA A 312 -12.02 9.77 -8.23
N ILE A 313 -11.99 8.60 -7.61
CA ILE A 313 -12.86 8.20 -6.51
C ILE A 313 -12.04 8.45 -5.24
N VAL A 314 -12.48 9.35 -4.36
CA VAL A 314 -11.76 9.68 -3.13
C VAL A 314 -12.34 8.87 -1.97
N VAL A 315 -11.47 8.24 -1.19
CA VAL A 315 -11.81 7.52 0.04
C VAL A 315 -11.08 8.20 1.19
N ASP A 316 -11.82 8.92 2.04
CA ASP A 316 -11.27 9.66 3.18
C ASP A 316 -11.29 8.80 4.45
N LEU A 317 -10.11 8.61 5.04
CA LEU A 317 -9.85 7.85 6.26
C LEU A 317 -9.49 8.73 7.46
N THR A 318 -9.74 10.04 7.39
CA THR A 318 -9.40 10.99 8.46
C THR A 318 -9.98 10.55 9.81
N GLU A 319 -11.21 10.04 9.83
CA GLU A 319 -11.92 9.59 11.04
C GLU A 319 -11.57 8.15 11.48
N VAL A 320 -10.78 7.40 10.70
CA VAL A 320 -10.33 6.06 11.08
C VAL A 320 -9.20 6.16 12.10
N GLU A 321 -9.28 5.40 13.19
CA GLU A 321 -8.22 5.32 14.19
C GLU A 321 -6.93 4.76 13.57
N SER A 322 -5.78 5.34 13.92
CA SER A 322 -4.49 4.88 13.39
C SER A 322 -3.82 3.88 14.33
N GLU A 323 -3.32 2.78 13.77
CA GLU A 323 -2.46 1.84 14.47
C GLU A 323 -0.97 2.27 14.48
N ASP A 324 -0.61 3.24 13.62
CA ASP A 324 0.74 3.80 13.59
C ASP A 324 0.76 5.25 14.09
N SER A 325 1.86 5.66 14.73
CA SER A 325 1.99 6.99 15.30
C SER A 325 2.07 8.11 14.26
N ALA A 326 2.30 7.79 12.98
CA ALA A 326 2.36 8.76 11.89
C ALA A 326 1.03 8.93 11.15
N HIS A 327 0.01 8.11 11.44
CA HIS A 327 -1.29 8.12 10.76
C HIS A 327 -1.17 7.87 9.25
N HIS A 328 -0.10 7.18 8.83
CA HIS A 328 0.26 7.01 7.42
C HIS A 328 -0.04 5.61 6.87
N SER A 329 -0.45 4.69 7.75
CA SER A 329 -0.75 3.29 7.42
C SER A 329 -2.22 2.91 7.61
N LYS A 330 -3.13 3.88 7.82
CA LYS A 330 -4.58 3.63 7.94
C LYS A 330 -5.17 2.83 6.77
N PHE A 331 -4.58 2.97 5.57
CA PHE A 331 -4.96 2.18 4.40
C PHE A 331 -4.82 0.66 4.60
N ALA A 332 -3.96 0.21 5.52
CA ALA A 332 -3.77 -1.21 5.80
C ALA A 332 -5.03 -1.83 6.45
N GLN A 333 -5.76 -1.04 7.25
CA GLN A 333 -7.01 -1.46 7.89
C GLN A 333 -8.17 -1.57 6.89
N LEU A 334 -8.13 -0.80 5.80
CA LEU A 334 -9.09 -0.94 4.70
C LEU A 334 -9.02 -2.30 3.99
N ALA A 335 -7.92 -3.04 4.15
CA ALA A 335 -7.75 -4.33 3.50
C ALA A 335 -8.90 -5.28 3.85
N GLU A 336 -9.33 -5.31 5.12
CA GLU A 336 -10.43 -6.16 5.58
C GLU A 336 -11.74 -5.89 4.82
N PHE A 337 -11.98 -4.63 4.45
CA PHE A 337 -13.18 -4.16 3.73
C PHE A 337 -13.03 -4.18 2.19
N ALA A 338 -11.88 -4.62 1.69
CA ALA A 338 -11.62 -4.68 0.26
C ALA A 338 -12.60 -5.58 -0.52
N PRO A 339 -13.12 -6.72 0.00
CA PRO A 339 -14.15 -7.50 -0.66
C PRO A 339 -15.43 -6.70 -0.94
N GLU A 340 -15.90 -5.92 0.02
CA GLU A 340 -17.08 -5.08 -0.05
C GLU A 340 -16.85 -3.95 -1.05
N ILE A 341 -15.72 -3.23 -0.93
CA ILE A 341 -15.34 -2.16 -1.85
C ILE A 341 -15.25 -2.68 -3.30
N ARG A 342 -14.62 -3.84 -3.49
CA ARG A 342 -14.52 -4.50 -4.81
C ARG A 342 -15.90 -4.88 -5.36
N SER A 343 -16.81 -5.35 -4.52
CA SER A 343 -18.19 -5.65 -4.90
C SER A 343 -18.90 -4.40 -5.42
N LEU A 344 -18.83 -3.29 -4.66
CA LEU A 344 -19.43 -2.00 -5.04
C LEU A 344 -18.87 -1.47 -6.37
N LEU A 345 -17.55 -1.54 -6.56
CA LEU A 345 -16.89 -1.14 -7.80
C LEU A 345 -17.32 -2.01 -8.99
N SER A 346 -17.41 -3.33 -8.79
CA SER A 346 -17.80 -4.27 -9.86
C SER A 346 -19.24 -4.10 -10.34
N GLN A 347 -20.12 -3.61 -9.47
CA GLN A 347 -21.53 -3.37 -9.77
C GLN A 347 -21.79 -1.99 -10.40
N GLY A 348 -20.75 -1.16 -10.59
CA GLY A 348 -20.86 0.18 -11.19
C GLY A 348 -21.57 1.21 -10.30
N GLN A 349 -21.95 0.85 -9.08
CA GLN A 349 -22.80 1.67 -8.19
C GLN A 349 -22.11 2.94 -7.68
N LEU A 350 -20.77 2.95 -7.62
CA LEU A 350 -20.00 4.15 -7.26
C LEU A 350 -19.90 5.18 -8.39
N GLY A 351 -20.17 4.80 -9.64
CA GLY A 351 -20.13 5.70 -10.80
C GLY A 351 -21.42 6.49 -11.04
N ASP A 352 -22.53 6.07 -10.43
CA ASP A 352 -23.89 6.58 -10.68
C ASP A 352 -24.37 7.62 -9.66
N LEU A 353 -23.49 8.05 -8.73
CA LEU A 353 -23.77 9.11 -7.77
C LEU A 353 -23.79 10.47 -8.49
N ASN A 354 -25.00 10.91 -8.86
CA ASN A 354 -25.25 12.15 -9.59
C ASN A 354 -25.35 13.37 -8.63
N PRO A 355 -24.47 14.38 -8.70
CA PRO A 355 -24.39 15.47 -7.73
C PRO A 355 -25.37 16.64 -7.98
N ASN A 356 -26.29 16.55 -8.94
CA ASN A 356 -27.22 17.63 -9.26
C ASN A 356 -28.41 17.79 -8.30
N LYS A 357 -28.23 17.49 -7.01
CA LYS A 357 -29.19 17.86 -5.97
C LYS A 357 -28.42 18.50 -4.83
N ASP A 358 -28.84 19.70 -4.42
CA ASP A 358 -28.25 20.59 -3.41
C ASP A 358 -28.21 20.02 -1.96
N ASP A 359 -28.18 18.69 -1.81
CA ASP A 359 -28.14 17.92 -0.56
C ASP A 359 -26.99 16.88 -0.58
N ALA A 360 -25.89 17.15 -1.29
CA ALA A 360 -24.87 16.14 -1.62
C ALA A 360 -24.11 15.52 -0.41
N LEU A 361 -23.93 16.27 0.69
CA LEU A 361 -23.27 15.76 1.91
C LEU A 361 -24.19 14.86 2.75
N THR A 362 -25.51 15.09 2.70
CA THR A 362 -26.53 14.28 3.38
C THR A 362 -26.98 13.10 2.51
N THR A 363 -26.92 13.21 1.19
CA THR A 363 -27.41 12.15 0.27
C THR A 363 -26.38 11.03 0.07
N ALA A 364 -25.06 11.31 -0.01
CA ALA A 364 -24.04 10.25 -0.11
C ALA A 364 -23.95 9.40 1.17
N SER A 365 -24.15 10.02 2.34
CA SER A 365 -24.23 9.34 3.64
C SER A 365 -25.58 8.64 3.86
N GLN A 366 -26.68 9.19 3.32
CA GLN A 366 -28.00 8.52 3.33
C GLN A 366 -28.14 7.41 2.28
N ASP A 367 -27.46 7.46 1.14
CA ASP A 367 -27.55 6.40 0.11
C ASP A 367 -26.68 5.20 0.44
N LEU A 368 -25.54 5.39 1.11
CA LEU A 368 -24.87 4.28 1.81
C LEU A 368 -25.76 3.73 2.93
N GLY A 369 -26.49 4.59 3.66
CA GLY A 369 -27.45 4.18 4.70
C GLY A 369 -28.76 3.54 4.18
N SER A 370 -29.15 3.81 2.94
CA SER A 370 -30.40 3.31 2.32
C SER A 370 -30.15 2.04 1.48
N LEU A 371 -28.96 1.91 0.86
CA LEU A 371 -28.50 0.65 0.25
C LEU A 371 -28.28 -0.44 1.31
N VAL A 372 -27.91 -0.04 2.53
CA VAL A 372 -27.84 -0.88 3.75
C VAL A 372 -29.18 -1.57 4.11
N ALA A 373 -30.32 -1.11 3.59
CA ALA A 373 -31.62 -1.73 3.84
C ALA A 373 -32.06 -2.77 2.78
N SER A 374 -31.43 -2.80 1.60
CA SER A 374 -31.94 -3.57 0.46
C SER A 374 -31.26 -4.94 0.23
N THR A 375 -30.11 -5.19 0.86
CA THR A 375 -29.46 -6.50 0.84
C THR A 375 -29.62 -7.18 2.20
N ALA A 376 -30.55 -8.14 2.27
CA ALA A 376 -30.69 -9.04 3.40
C ALA A 376 -29.45 -9.95 3.52
N GLN A 377 -28.34 -9.40 4.03
CA GLN A 377 -27.21 -10.08 4.68
C GLN A 377 -26.18 -9.01 5.06
N THR A 378 -26.12 -8.71 6.37
CA THR A 378 -25.08 -7.97 7.08
C THR A 378 -24.82 -6.54 6.59
N ALA A 379 -25.48 -5.57 7.23
CA ALA A 379 -25.13 -4.16 7.16
C ALA A 379 -23.75 -3.94 7.79
N VAL A 380 -22.69 -3.82 6.97
CA VAL A 380 -21.36 -3.41 7.41
C VAL A 380 -21.29 -1.89 7.25
N THR A 381 -21.37 -1.14 8.36
CA THR A 381 -21.11 0.30 8.36
C THR A 381 -19.61 0.51 8.22
N LEU A 382 -19.14 0.96 7.06
CA LEU A 382 -17.72 1.30 6.87
C LEU A 382 -17.45 2.66 7.52
N PRO A 383 -16.41 2.82 8.36
CA PRO A 383 -16.06 4.09 9.00
C PRO A 383 -15.34 5.04 8.03
N VAL A 384 -15.77 5.10 6.76
CA VAL A 384 -15.06 5.78 5.67
C VAL A 384 -16.01 6.64 4.87
N THR A 385 -15.52 7.80 4.43
CA THR A 385 -16.27 8.70 3.56
C THR A 385 -15.82 8.49 2.12
N ILE A 386 -16.76 8.29 1.19
CA ILE A 386 -16.47 8.12 -0.24
C ILE A 386 -17.02 9.33 -1.00
N ILE A 387 -16.17 9.97 -1.81
CA ILE A 387 -16.50 11.17 -2.59
C ILE A 387 -16.23 10.89 -4.07
N THR A 388 -17.22 11.17 -4.92
CA THR A 388 -17.18 10.94 -6.37
C THR A 388 -17.82 12.09 -7.13
N ALA A 389 -17.28 12.43 -8.31
CA ALA A 389 -17.91 13.36 -9.25
C ALA A 389 -18.81 12.58 -10.24
N PRO A 390 -19.74 13.22 -11.00
CA PRO A 390 -20.60 12.49 -11.92
C PRO A 390 -19.77 11.87 -13.04
N PHE A 391 -19.77 10.55 -13.15
CA PHE A 391 -19.06 9.84 -14.21
C PHE A 391 -20.00 9.56 -15.38
N THR A 392 -19.76 10.21 -16.52
CA THR A 392 -20.22 9.66 -17.80
C THR A 392 -19.29 8.51 -18.18
N LEU A 393 -19.77 7.27 -18.00
CA LEU A 393 -19.21 6.10 -18.68
C LEU A 393 -19.28 6.39 -20.17
N GLY A 394 -18.13 6.64 -20.80
CA GLY A 394 -18.05 6.72 -22.24
C GLY A 394 -18.47 5.37 -22.80
N ALA A 395 -19.69 5.29 -23.33
CA ALA A 395 -20.10 4.15 -24.15
C ALA A 395 -19.03 3.98 -25.23
N GLY A 396 -18.35 2.83 -25.24
CA GLY A 396 -17.27 2.57 -26.15
C GLY A 396 -17.68 2.85 -27.60
N ALA A 397 -16.92 3.72 -28.26
CA ALA A 397 -16.87 3.67 -29.71
C ALA A 397 -16.28 2.31 -30.08
N ARG A 398 -17.08 1.51 -30.80
CA ARG A 398 -16.71 0.20 -31.34
C ARG A 398 -15.48 0.28 -32.23
#